data_AF-A0A831LTD3-F1
#
_entry.id   AF-A0A831LTD3-F1
#
_cell.length_a   1.000
_cell.length_b   1.000
_cell.length_c   1.000
_cell.angle_alpha   90.00
_cell.angle_beta   90.00
_cell.angle_gamma   90.00
#
_symmetry.space_group_name_H-M   'P 1'
#
loop_
_entity.id
_entity.type
_entity.pdbx_description
1 polymer ?
#
loop_
_entity_poly.entity_id
_entity_poly.type
_entity_poly.pdbx_seq_one_letter_code
_entity_poly.pdbx_strand_id
1 'polypeptide(L)'
;MRAIRLEHAFLLLLLTCIWTLLASNMLASSRRHDFVNLYTGGSLTLQGRFADLHDPQLQLQLERALVPDLRALVPFVRPHFYALALAPLALLDFDTAFAVWIALQTLLLLTAWYWGYRRFGPDSLLFSALFLPGPLGVASGQDCAILLLLLILSYD
;
A
#
# COMPACT_ATOMS: atom_id res chain seq x y z
N MET A 1 30.32 6.37 -0.20
CA MET A 1 29.02 6.61 0.46
C MET A 1 29.18 7.81 1.39
N ARG A 2 28.34 8.84 1.28
CA ARG A 2 28.39 9.99 2.21
C ARG A 2 27.80 9.54 3.55
N ALA A 3 28.52 9.75 4.65
CA ALA A 3 28.07 9.40 5.99
C ALA A 3 26.80 10.20 6.34
N ILE A 4 25.84 9.53 6.98
CA ILE A 4 24.66 10.19 7.54
C ILE A 4 25.12 10.97 8.77
N ARG A 5 24.82 12.27 8.83
CA ARG A 5 25.15 13.10 9.98
C ARG A 5 24.25 12.72 11.17
N LEU A 6 24.75 12.86 12.40
CA LEU A 6 24.05 12.45 13.63
C LEU A 6 22.65 13.06 13.74
N GLU A 7 22.50 14.34 13.38
CA GLU A 7 21.21 15.02 13.40
C GLU A 7 20.21 14.43 12.39
N HIS A 8 20.69 13.94 11.25
CA HIS A 8 19.83 13.28 10.25
C HIS A 8 19.38 11.91 10.76
N ALA A 9 20.29 11.15 11.38
CA ALA A 9 19.97 9.86 11.96
C ALA A 9 18.92 9.99 13.09
N PHE A 10 19.07 10.99 13.96
CA PHE A 10 18.09 11.27 15.01
C PHE A 10 16.71 11.61 14.45
N LEU A 11 16.64 12.52 13.47
CA LEU A 11 15.37 12.91 12.84
C LEU A 11 14.70 11.75 12.11
N LEU A 12 15.47 10.92 11.39
CA LEU A 12 14.94 9.75 10.72
C LEU A 12 14.38 8.74 11.71
N LEU A 13 15.05 8.50 12.83
CA LEU A 13 14.56 7.61 13.88
C LEU A 13 13.27 8.16 14.50
N LEU A 14 13.23 9.45 14.82
CA LEU A 14 12.04 10.11 15.34
C LEU A 14 10.85 9.98 14.38
N LEU A 15 11.04 10.32 13.10
CA LEU A 15 10.00 10.21 12.08
C LEU A 15 9.54 8.76 11.90
N THR A 16 10.48 7.81 11.89
CA THR A 16 10.14 6.39 11.78
C THR A 16 9.30 5.92 12.96
N CYS A 17 9.64 6.35 14.19
CA CYS A 17 8.82 6.07 15.38
C CYS A 17 7.42 6.67 15.26
N ILE A 18 7.31 7.94 14.86
CA ILE A 18 6.01 8.61 14.64
C ILE A 18 5.18 7.84 13.62
N TRP A 19 5.77 7.48 12.46
CA TRP A 19 5.07 6.75 11.42
C TRP A 19 4.65 5.35 11.86
N THR A 20 5.48 4.66 12.63
CA THR A 20 5.17 3.31 13.14
C THR A 20 4.02 3.36 14.14
N LEU A 21 4.02 4.35 15.03
CA LEU A 21 2.93 4.58 15.98
C LEU A 21 1.63 4.97 15.26
N LEU A 22 1.71 5.82 14.24
CA LEU A 22 0.53 6.21 13.48
C LEU A 22 -0.02 5.01 12.69
N ALA A 23 0.85 4.27 12.01
CA ALA A 23 0.48 3.09 11.25
C ALA A 23 -0.18 2.04 12.15
N SER A 24 0.37 1.74 13.32
CA SER A 24 -0.20 0.74 14.23
C SER A 24 -1.63 1.08 14.69
N ASN A 25 -1.95 2.38 14.83
CA ASN A 25 -3.30 2.85 15.13
C ASN A 25 -4.25 2.79 13.93
N MET A 26 -3.73 2.74 12.70
CA MET A 26 -4.52 2.75 11.46
C MET A 26 -4.76 1.35 10.90
N LEU A 27 -3.86 0.37 11.13
CA LEU A 27 -3.90 -0.95 10.49
C LEU A 27 -5.27 -1.63 10.48
N ALA A 28 -5.98 -1.61 11.61
CA ALA A 28 -7.30 -2.23 11.73
C ALA A 28 -8.35 -1.54 10.84
N SER A 29 -8.25 -0.22 10.69
CA SER A 29 -9.10 0.58 9.80
C SER A 29 -8.71 0.35 8.34
N SER A 30 -7.42 0.39 8.03
CA SER A 30 -6.84 0.20 6.70
C SER A 30 -7.25 -1.12 6.05
N ARG A 31 -7.26 -2.19 6.84
CA ARG A 31 -7.74 -3.51 6.41
C ARG A 31 -9.20 -3.46 5.93
N ARG A 32 -10.05 -2.69 6.63
CA ARG A 32 -11.51 -2.64 6.39
C ARG A 32 -11.92 -1.65 5.31
N HIS A 33 -11.12 -0.63 5.05
CA HIS A 33 -11.47 0.43 4.10
C HIS A 33 -10.66 0.28 2.80
N ASP A 34 -9.35 0.44 2.85
CA ASP A 34 -8.58 0.60 1.61
C ASP A 34 -8.06 -0.73 1.04
N PHE A 35 -7.79 -1.74 1.87
CA PHE A 35 -7.31 -3.02 1.36
C PHE A 35 -8.45 -3.91 0.83
N VAL A 36 -9.64 -3.83 1.43
CA VAL A 36 -10.77 -4.71 1.10
C VAL A 36 -11.17 -4.60 -0.38
N ASN A 37 -11.12 -3.40 -0.96
CA ASN A 37 -11.43 -3.19 -2.37
C ASN A 37 -10.38 -3.85 -3.29
N LEU A 38 -9.10 -3.76 -2.94
CA LEU A 38 -7.99 -4.34 -3.72
C LEU A 38 -8.06 -5.87 -3.70
N TYR A 39 -8.32 -6.44 -2.52
CA TYR A 39 -8.54 -7.87 -2.37
C TYR A 39 -9.76 -8.33 -3.17
N THR A 40 -10.88 -7.58 -3.10
CA THR A 40 -12.11 -7.88 -3.86
C THR A 40 -11.87 -7.89 -5.37
N GLY A 41 -11.14 -6.89 -5.91
CA GLY A 41 -10.76 -6.85 -7.32
C GLY A 41 -9.90 -8.05 -7.73
N GLY A 42 -8.92 -8.42 -6.91
CA GLY A 42 -8.10 -9.61 -7.10
C GLY A 42 -8.92 -10.92 -7.06
N SER A 43 -9.84 -11.06 -6.11
CA SER A 43 -10.70 -12.24 -5.96
C SER A 43 -11.65 -12.41 -7.15
N LEU A 44 -12.29 -11.34 -7.62
CA LEU A 44 -13.15 -11.38 -8.80
C LEU A 44 -12.37 -11.80 -10.04
N THR A 45 -11.17 -11.28 -10.18
CA THR A 45 -10.27 -11.63 -11.28
C THR A 45 -9.87 -13.11 -11.22
N LEU A 46 -9.48 -13.61 -10.05
CA LEU A 46 -9.11 -15.01 -9.83
C LEU A 46 -10.27 -15.97 -10.15
N GLN A 47 -11.51 -15.55 -9.91
CA GLN A 47 -12.73 -16.31 -10.25
C GLN A 47 -13.11 -16.24 -11.74
N GLY A 48 -12.33 -15.55 -12.57
CA GLY A 48 -12.64 -15.34 -13.99
C GLY A 48 -13.74 -14.30 -14.26
N ARG A 49 -14.17 -13.55 -13.24
CA ARG A 49 -15.28 -12.58 -13.31
C ARG A 49 -14.81 -11.18 -13.72
N PHE A 50 -13.95 -11.10 -14.73
CA PHE A 50 -13.40 -9.83 -15.21
C PHE A 50 -14.47 -8.83 -15.66
N ALA A 51 -15.53 -9.29 -16.32
CA ALA A 51 -16.59 -8.41 -16.82
C ALA A 51 -17.41 -7.76 -15.70
N ASP A 52 -17.46 -8.41 -14.53
CA ASP A 52 -18.25 -7.96 -13.38
C ASP A 52 -17.40 -7.17 -12.38
N LEU A 53 -16.15 -6.84 -12.71
CA LEU A 53 -15.17 -6.27 -11.79
C LEU A 53 -15.64 -4.97 -11.15
N HIS A 54 -16.50 -4.21 -11.81
CA HIS A 54 -17.05 -2.93 -11.35
C HIS A 54 -18.55 -3.00 -11.00
N ASP A 55 -19.13 -4.20 -10.88
CA ASP A 55 -20.50 -4.35 -10.40
C ASP A 55 -20.56 -4.01 -8.89
N PRO A 56 -21.26 -2.95 -8.49
CA PRO A 56 -21.27 -2.49 -7.10
C PRO A 56 -22.01 -3.45 -6.16
N GLN A 57 -23.01 -4.18 -6.64
CA GLN A 57 -23.73 -5.15 -5.80
C GLN A 57 -22.85 -6.35 -5.50
N LEU A 58 -22.14 -6.82 -6.52
CA LEU A 58 -21.20 -7.92 -6.38
C LEU A 58 -20.03 -7.59 -5.45
N GLN A 59 -19.40 -6.42 -5.66
CA GLN A 59 -18.32 -5.97 -4.79
C GLN A 59 -18.79 -5.89 -3.33
N LEU A 60 -19.95 -5.27 -3.09
CA LEU A 60 -20.48 -5.12 -1.73
C LEU A 60 -20.79 -6.47 -1.07
N GLN A 61 -21.29 -7.44 -1.83
CA GLN A 61 -21.55 -8.79 -1.33
C GLN A 61 -20.25 -9.47 -0.88
N LEU A 62 -19.19 -9.39 -1.70
CA LEU A 62 -17.89 -9.96 -1.36
C LEU A 62 -17.24 -9.24 -0.17
N GLU A 63 -17.26 -7.91 -0.17
CA GLU A 63 -16.68 -7.12 0.91
C GLU A 63 -17.37 -7.38 2.24
N ARG A 64 -18.70 -7.55 2.27
CA ARG A 64 -19.43 -7.92 3.50
C ARG A 64 -19.14 -9.36 3.96
N ALA A 65 -18.81 -10.26 3.05
CA ALA A 65 -18.38 -11.61 3.44
C ALA A 65 -17.01 -11.56 4.16
N LEU A 66 -16.16 -10.59 3.81
CA LEU A 66 -14.84 -10.38 4.43
C LEU A 66 -14.90 -9.49 5.68
N VAL A 67 -15.76 -8.49 5.67
CA VAL A 67 -15.96 -7.48 6.71
C VAL A 67 -17.46 -7.33 6.98
N PRO A 68 -18.05 -8.15 7.87
CA PRO A 68 -19.50 -8.17 8.10
C PRO A 68 -20.11 -6.82 8.51
N ASP A 69 -19.36 -6.01 9.26
CA ASP A 69 -19.82 -4.71 9.76
C ASP A 69 -19.61 -3.56 8.76
N LEU A 70 -19.33 -3.86 7.48
CA LEU A 70 -19.06 -2.84 6.48
C LEU A 70 -20.33 -2.01 6.17
N ARG A 71 -20.26 -0.71 6.52
CA ARG A 71 -21.39 0.22 6.40
C ARG A 71 -21.72 0.58 4.96
N ALA A 72 -20.70 0.71 4.11
CA ALA A 72 -20.83 1.13 2.73
C ALA A 72 -19.78 0.44 1.86
N LEU A 73 -20.10 0.27 0.57
CA LEU A 73 -19.18 -0.25 -0.44
C LEU A 73 -17.91 0.59 -0.48
N VAL A 74 -16.75 -0.06 -0.55
CA VAL A 74 -15.50 0.60 -0.93
C VAL A 74 -15.14 0.19 -2.35
N PRO A 75 -15.51 0.97 -3.37
CA PRO A 75 -15.49 0.46 -4.74
C PRO A 75 -14.06 0.16 -5.21
N PHE A 76 -13.88 -0.99 -5.86
CA PHE A 76 -12.67 -1.23 -6.65
C PHE A 76 -12.75 -0.41 -7.95
N VAL A 77 -11.89 0.60 -8.05
CA VAL A 77 -11.88 1.58 -9.16
C VAL A 77 -10.66 1.48 -10.07
N ARG A 78 -9.79 0.49 -9.87
CA ARG A 78 -8.56 0.33 -10.66
C ARG A 78 -8.84 -0.38 -12.00
N PRO A 79 -8.00 -0.19 -13.04
CA PRO A 79 -8.16 -0.89 -14.31
C PRO A 79 -8.09 -2.42 -14.18
N HIS A 80 -8.64 -3.14 -15.15
CA HIS A 80 -8.72 -4.61 -15.14
C HIS A 80 -7.35 -5.29 -15.10
N PHE A 81 -6.35 -4.76 -15.79
CA PHE A 81 -4.98 -5.31 -15.74
C PHE A 81 -4.38 -5.21 -14.34
N TYR A 82 -4.79 -4.20 -13.56
CA TYR A 82 -4.32 -4.03 -12.19
C TYR A 82 -4.95 -5.07 -11.27
N ALA A 83 -6.23 -5.37 -11.47
CA ALA A 83 -6.90 -6.47 -10.77
C ALA A 83 -6.26 -7.83 -11.07
N LEU A 84 -5.81 -8.06 -12.31
CA LEU A 84 -5.02 -9.24 -12.67
C LEU A 84 -3.70 -9.33 -11.90
N ALA A 85 -2.99 -8.21 -11.74
CA ALA A 85 -1.76 -8.18 -10.93
C ALA A 85 -2.02 -8.46 -9.44
N LEU A 86 -3.22 -8.15 -8.94
CA LEU A 86 -3.64 -8.43 -7.56
C LEU A 86 -4.16 -9.86 -7.36
N ALA A 87 -4.54 -10.57 -8.42
CA ALA A 87 -5.17 -11.90 -8.33
C ALA A 87 -4.34 -12.96 -7.56
N PRO A 88 -2.99 -13.02 -7.68
CA PRO A 88 -2.20 -13.94 -6.88
C PRO A 88 -2.33 -13.71 -5.37
N LEU A 89 -2.59 -12.47 -4.94
CA LEU A 89 -2.80 -12.14 -3.53
C LEU A 89 -4.10 -12.75 -2.99
N ALA A 90 -5.11 -12.90 -3.84
CA ALA A 90 -6.39 -13.51 -3.49
C ALA A 90 -6.35 -15.05 -3.36
N LEU A 91 -5.21 -15.69 -3.67
CA LEU A 91 -4.96 -17.09 -3.32
C LEU A 91 -4.77 -17.30 -1.82
N LEU A 92 -4.41 -16.23 -1.10
CA LEU A 92 -4.24 -16.22 0.35
C LEU A 92 -5.57 -15.86 1.02
N ASP A 93 -5.75 -16.28 2.28
CA ASP A 93 -6.83 -15.75 3.10
C ASP A 93 -6.67 -14.23 3.31
N PHE A 94 -7.76 -13.56 3.63
CA PHE A 94 -7.82 -12.10 3.69
C PHE A 94 -6.80 -11.47 4.65
N ASP A 95 -6.55 -12.10 5.80
CA ASP A 95 -5.65 -11.56 6.81
C ASP A 95 -4.18 -11.74 6.41
N THR A 96 -3.84 -12.93 5.89
CA THR A 96 -2.50 -13.19 5.34
C THR A 96 -2.24 -12.30 4.13
N ALA A 97 -3.21 -12.13 3.25
CA ALA A 97 -3.13 -11.23 2.10
C ALA A 97 -2.86 -9.78 2.52
N PHE A 98 -3.53 -9.29 3.56
CA PHE A 98 -3.31 -7.95 4.09
C PHE A 98 -1.88 -7.79 4.65
N ALA A 99 -1.40 -8.77 5.41
CA ALA A 99 -0.04 -8.73 5.96
C ALA A 99 1.02 -8.71 4.85
N VAL A 100 0.85 -9.56 3.82
CA VAL A 100 1.72 -9.58 2.64
C VAL A 100 1.67 -8.25 1.89
N TRP A 101 0.48 -7.66 1.74
CA TRP A 101 0.31 -6.37 1.08
C TRP A 101 1.05 -5.24 1.81
N ILE A 102 0.89 -5.13 3.12
CA ILE A 102 1.59 -4.12 3.92
C ILE A 102 3.11 -4.32 3.84
N ALA A 103 3.58 -5.58 3.91
CA ALA A 103 5.00 -5.89 3.77
C ALA A 103 5.55 -5.48 2.39
N LEU A 104 4.80 -5.78 1.32
CA LEU A 104 5.14 -5.38 -0.05
C LEU A 104 5.21 -3.85 -0.18
N GLN A 105 4.17 -3.14 0.24
CA GLN A 105 4.12 -1.67 0.15
C GLN A 105 5.25 -1.01 0.95
N THR A 106 5.57 -1.55 2.13
CA THR A 106 6.70 -1.10 2.95
C THR A 106 8.02 -1.32 2.23
N LEU A 107 8.24 -2.51 1.67
CA LEU A 107 9.46 -2.84 0.94
C LEU A 107 9.65 -1.92 -0.27
N LEU A 108 8.61 -1.69 -1.06
CA LEU A 108 8.65 -0.80 -2.23
C LEU A 108 8.98 0.65 -1.82
N LEU A 109 8.41 1.14 -0.72
CA LEU A 109 8.73 2.47 -0.20
C LEU A 109 10.20 2.57 0.23
N LEU A 110 10.70 1.57 0.95
CA LEU A 110 12.11 1.51 1.36
C LEU A 110 13.06 1.42 0.15
N THR A 111 12.67 0.70 -0.90
CA THR A 111 13.41 0.67 -2.18
C THR A 111 13.47 2.06 -2.81
N ALA A 112 12.35 2.79 -2.87
CA ALA A 112 12.32 4.16 -3.38
C ALA A 112 13.20 5.11 -2.55
N TRP A 113 13.17 4.98 -1.22
CA TRP A 113 14.03 5.78 -0.33
C TRP A 113 15.51 5.44 -0.52
N TYR A 114 15.86 4.16 -0.66
CA TYR A 114 17.22 3.72 -0.93
C TYR A 114 17.72 4.23 -2.28
N TRP A 115 16.88 4.19 -3.31
CA TRP A 115 17.17 4.78 -4.60
C TRP A 115 17.45 6.29 -4.47
N GLY A 116 16.56 7.03 -3.78
CA GLY A 116 16.73 8.45 -3.53
C GLY A 116 18.03 8.78 -2.78
N TYR A 117 18.36 7.97 -1.75
CA TYR A 117 19.63 8.07 -1.02
C TYR A 117 20.84 7.91 -1.95
N ARG A 118 20.82 6.91 -2.84
CA ARG A 118 21.91 6.68 -3.79
C ARG A 118 22.04 7.80 -4.82
N ARG A 119 20.93 8.37 -5.27
CA ARG A 119 20.89 9.38 -6.35
C ARG A 119 21.18 10.79 -5.86
N PHE A 120 20.63 11.17 -4.71
CA PHE A 120 20.61 12.54 -4.20
C PHE A 120 21.32 12.71 -2.84
N GLY A 121 21.74 11.61 -2.21
CA GLY A 121 22.45 11.62 -0.93
C GLY A 121 21.54 11.57 0.30
N PRO A 122 22.11 11.71 1.52
CA PRO A 122 21.41 11.49 2.78
C PRO A 122 20.22 12.43 3.04
N ASP A 123 20.30 13.67 2.55
CA ASP A 123 19.24 14.67 2.77
C ASP A 123 17.91 14.23 2.14
N SER A 124 17.95 13.44 1.05
CA SER A 124 16.75 12.90 0.40
C SER A 124 15.93 11.98 1.30
N LEU A 125 16.56 11.28 2.24
CA LEU A 125 15.85 10.43 3.19
C LEU A 125 14.98 11.27 4.13
N LEU A 126 15.46 12.45 4.56
CA LEU A 126 14.68 13.36 5.40
C LEU A 126 13.46 13.89 4.64
N PHE A 127 13.66 14.35 3.42
CA PHE A 127 12.54 14.81 2.58
C PHE A 127 11.54 13.70 2.30
N SER A 128 12.01 12.48 2.04
CA SER A 128 11.14 11.33 1.81
C SER A 128 10.36 10.93 3.08
N ALA A 129 10.99 11.00 4.25
CA ALA A 129 10.34 10.73 5.53
C ALA A 129 9.35 11.83 5.96
N LEU A 130 9.55 13.07 5.52
CA LEU A 130 8.62 14.19 5.71
C LEU A 130 7.47 14.19 4.69
N PHE A 131 7.64 13.50 3.56
CA PHE A 131 6.62 13.39 2.54
C PHE A 131 5.50 12.44 2.98
N LEU A 132 4.53 13.03 3.67
CA LEU A 132 3.37 12.39 4.30
C LEU A 132 2.72 11.28 3.45
N PRO A 133 2.45 11.45 2.13
CA PRO A 133 1.76 10.44 1.35
C PRO A 133 2.47 9.08 1.27
N GLY A 134 3.80 9.03 1.41
CA GLY A 134 4.54 7.78 1.38
C GLY A 134 4.20 6.88 2.57
N PRO A 135 4.58 7.27 3.80
CA PRO A 135 4.27 6.50 5.01
C PRO A 135 2.77 6.34 5.25
N LEU A 136 1.95 7.38 5.02
CA LEU A 136 0.50 7.27 5.19
C LEU A 136 -0.15 6.33 4.19
N GLY A 137 0.34 6.28 2.96
CA GLY A 137 -0.21 5.36 1.97
C GLY A 137 -0.02 3.91 2.39
N VAL A 138 1.16 3.56 2.90
CA VAL A 138 1.42 2.23 3.48
C VAL A 138 0.53 2.00 4.70
N ALA A 139 0.48 2.95 5.64
CA ALA A 139 -0.33 2.85 6.85
C ALA A 139 -1.82 2.65 6.53
N SER A 140 -2.32 3.31 5.48
CA SER A 140 -3.70 3.23 5.03
C SER A 140 -3.98 1.97 4.20
N GLY A 141 -2.96 1.21 3.77
CA GLY A 141 -3.15 0.03 2.91
C GLY A 141 -3.33 0.35 1.42
N GLN A 142 -2.97 1.58 1.01
CA GLN A 142 -3.05 2.07 -0.36
C GLN A 142 -1.93 1.51 -1.25
N ASP A 143 -2.08 1.67 -2.57
CA ASP A 143 -1.16 1.20 -3.60
C ASP A 143 -0.11 2.23 -4.07
N CYS A 144 -0.04 3.42 -3.45
CA CYS A 144 0.78 4.54 -3.95
C CYS A 144 2.28 4.25 -4.04
N ALA A 145 2.83 3.34 -3.23
CA ALA A 145 4.25 2.96 -3.31
C ALA A 145 4.60 2.26 -4.64
N ILE A 146 3.65 1.52 -5.23
CA ILE A 146 3.81 0.92 -6.56
C ILE A 146 3.92 2.03 -7.60
N LEU A 147 3.01 2.99 -7.57
CA LEU A 147 3.00 4.11 -8.52
C LEU A 147 4.27 4.96 -8.40
N LEU A 148 4.76 5.20 -7.18
CA LEU A 148 6.02 5.90 -6.95
C LEU A 148 7.20 5.15 -7.58
N LEU A 149 7.29 3.84 -7.39
CA LEU A 149 8.39 3.07 -7.95
C LEU A 149 8.31 3.00 -9.48
N LEU A 150 7.12 2.83 -10.05
CA LEU A 150 6.91 2.88 -11.51
C LEU A 150 7.32 4.24 -12.08
N LEU A 151 7.01 5.33 -11.37
CA LEU A 151 7.44 6.66 -11.76
C LEU A 151 8.96 6.75 -11.76
N ILE A 152 9.64 6.34 -10.68
CA ILE A 152 11.11 6.31 -10.62
C ILE A 152 11.71 5.54 -11.80
N LEU A 153 11.21 4.33 -12.05
CA LEU A 153 11.67 3.47 -13.14
C LEU A 153 11.40 4.03 -14.55
N SER A 154 10.50 4.98 -14.70
CA SER A 154 10.21 5.61 -16.00
C SER A 154 11.21 6.71 -16.38
N TYR A 155 12.01 7.20 -15.43
CA TYR A 155 12.98 8.29 -15.64
C TYR A 155 14.45 7.83 -15.56
N ASP A 156 14.70 6.59 -15.14
CA ASP A 156 16.02 5.95 -15.15
C ASP A 156 16.25 5.14 -16.43
#